data_AF-A0A9W7ZE07-F1
#
_entry.id   AF-A0A9W7ZE07-F1
#
_cell.length_a   1.000
_cell.length_b   1.000
_cell.length_c   1.000
_cell.angle_alpha   90.00
_cell.angle_beta   90.00
_cell.angle_gamma   90.00
#
_symmetry.space_group_name_H-M   'P 1'
#
loop_
_entity.id
_entity.type
_entity.pdbx_description
1 polymer ?
#
loop_
_entity_poly.entity_id
_entity_poly.type
_entity_poly.pdbx_seq_one_letter_code
_entity_poly.pdbx_strand_id
1 'polypeptide(L)'
;MANRLLEFILAVVFLGQYILRYVVINANHRALEHVIVFFAFVAPMIAYFRSIHDENMRNSYMSAGVMAIFYPARFLRLHYAVNRLVAMGASTTGFIRLTLIRQEVISLCSDIVVAILFFASLVHSCINWYSQANKVQYEGFSFLDAIYSIVSK
;
A
#
# COMPACT_ATOMS: atom_id res chain seq x y z
N MET A 1 -7.52 -19.96 -0.13
CA MET A 1 -7.09 -19.90 -1.55
C MET A 1 -7.87 -18.87 -2.38
N ALA A 2 -9.22 -18.89 -2.38
CA ALA A 2 -10.04 -18.01 -3.23
C ALA A 2 -9.72 -16.50 -3.12
N ASN A 3 -9.55 -15.97 -1.90
CA ASN A 3 -9.19 -14.56 -1.71
C ASN A 3 -7.83 -14.22 -2.35
N ARG A 4 -6.83 -15.10 -2.24
CA ARG A 4 -5.49 -14.87 -2.83
C ARG A 4 -5.51 -14.83 -4.36
N LEU A 5 -6.38 -15.64 -4.98
CA LEU A 5 -6.55 -15.64 -6.44
C LEU A 5 -7.21 -14.34 -6.93
N LEU A 6 -8.25 -13.86 -6.24
CA LEU A 6 -8.88 -12.58 -6.56
C LEU A 6 -7.88 -11.41 -6.45
N GLU A 7 -7.08 -11.43 -5.40
CA GLU A 7 -6.02 -10.44 -5.16
C GLU A 7 -4.95 -10.43 -6.25
N PHE A 8 -4.56 -11.62 -6.73
CA PHE A 8 -3.66 -11.77 -7.88
C PHE A 8 -4.28 -11.22 -9.16
N ILE A 9 -5.52 -11.62 -9.48
CA ILE A 9 -6.23 -11.16 -10.68
C ILE A 9 -6.37 -9.63 -10.68
N LEU A 10 -6.76 -9.03 -9.55
CA LEU A 10 -6.86 -7.58 -9.40
C LEU A 10 -5.50 -6.90 -9.62
N ALA A 11 -4.42 -7.45 -9.05
CA ALA A 11 -3.08 -6.92 -9.26
C ALA A 11 -2.67 -6.93 -10.74
N VAL A 12 -2.94 -8.04 -11.46
CA VAL A 12 -2.64 -8.18 -12.88
C VAL A 12 -3.46 -7.20 -13.73
N VAL A 13 -4.76 -7.08 -13.47
CA VAL A 13 -5.64 -6.15 -14.20
C VAL A 13 -5.18 -4.71 -14.03
N PHE A 14 -4.89 -4.29 -12.79
CA PHE A 14 -4.43 -2.93 -12.54
C PHE A 14 -3.01 -2.67 -13.05
N LEU A 15 -2.13 -3.66 -13.02
CA LEU A 15 -0.80 -3.57 -13.64
C LEU A 15 -0.92 -3.42 -15.16
N GLY A 16 -1.81 -4.18 -15.80
CA GLY A 16 -2.11 -4.07 -17.23
C GLY A 16 -2.66 -2.68 -17.59
N GLN A 17 -3.64 -2.18 -16.84
CA GLN A 17 -4.15 -0.81 -16.99
C GLN A 17 -3.03 0.23 -16.85
N TYR A 18 -2.14 0.03 -15.88
CA TYR A 18 -1.03 0.93 -15.64
C TYR A 18 0.00 0.92 -16.76
N ILE A 19 0.40 -0.25 -17.27
CA ILE A 19 1.31 -0.39 -18.42
C ILE A 19 0.70 0.25 -19.66
N LEU A 20 -0.58 -0.03 -19.94
CA LEU A 20 -1.29 0.57 -21.07
C LEU A 20 -1.27 2.10 -20.97
N ARG A 21 -1.56 2.65 -19.79
CA ARG A 21 -1.51 4.10 -19.54
C ARG A 21 -0.09 4.66 -19.69
N TYR A 22 0.93 3.95 -19.23
CA TYR A 22 2.32 4.38 -19.33
C TYR A 22 2.77 4.44 -20.80
N VAL A 23 2.50 3.39 -21.57
CA VAL A 23 2.89 3.27 -22.98
C VAL A 23 2.10 4.22 -23.88
N VAL A 24 0.78 4.32 -23.69
CA VAL A 24 -0.10 5.07 -24.60
C VAL A 24 -0.12 6.57 -24.31
N ILE A 25 -0.08 6.96 -23.03
CA ILE A 25 -0.33 8.36 -22.63
C ILE A 25 0.98 9.11 -22.32
N ASN A 26 2.15 8.43 -22.35
CA ASN A 26 3.47 9.00 -22.00
C ASN A 26 3.38 9.89 -20.74
N ALA A 27 2.65 9.39 -19.73
CA ALA A 27 2.12 10.22 -18.67
C ALA A 27 3.18 10.45 -17.59
N ASN A 28 3.72 11.68 -17.56
CA ASN A 28 4.59 12.28 -16.53
C ASN A 28 6.03 11.75 -16.39
N HIS A 29 6.99 12.66 -16.17
CA HIS A 29 8.42 12.37 -15.94
C HIS A 29 8.75 11.91 -14.51
N ARG A 30 7.75 11.58 -13.67
CA ARG A 30 7.97 11.28 -12.26
C ARG A 30 8.34 9.81 -12.05
N ALA A 31 9.55 9.43 -12.45
CA ALA A 31 10.05 8.06 -12.40
C ALA A 31 9.83 7.35 -11.05
N LEU A 32 9.96 8.07 -9.94
CA LEU A 32 9.73 7.53 -8.59
C LEU A 32 8.27 7.09 -8.36
N GLU A 33 7.28 7.87 -8.81
CA GLU A 33 5.87 7.47 -8.72
C GLU A 33 5.63 6.17 -9.51
N HIS A 34 6.31 6.02 -10.66
CA HIS A 34 6.17 4.83 -11.49
C HIS A 34 6.72 3.58 -10.81
N VAL A 35 7.91 3.70 -10.23
CA VAL A 35 8.55 2.63 -9.47
C VAL A 35 7.68 2.21 -8.28
N ILE A 36 7.16 3.18 -7.51
CA ILE A 36 6.28 2.91 -6.36
C ILE A 36 5.01 2.17 -6.78
N VAL A 37 4.37 2.62 -7.87
CA VAL A 37 3.15 1.99 -8.38
C VAL A 37 3.43 0.57 -8.86
N PHE A 38 4.54 0.34 -9.55
CA PHE A 38 4.96 -0.99 -9.97
C PHE A 38 5.18 -1.93 -8.78
N PHE A 39 5.96 -1.49 -7.78
CA PHE A 39 6.21 -2.29 -6.57
C PHE A 39 4.93 -2.60 -5.79
N ALA A 40 3.94 -1.70 -5.78
CA ALA A 40 2.65 -1.95 -5.15
C ALA A 40 1.89 -3.13 -5.77
N PHE A 41 2.09 -3.43 -7.07
CA PHE A 41 1.46 -4.54 -7.78
C PHE A 41 2.29 -5.82 -7.82
N VAL A 42 3.62 -5.71 -7.80
CA VAL A 42 4.50 -6.88 -7.76
C VAL A 42 4.36 -7.65 -6.44
N ALA A 43 4.22 -6.93 -5.32
CA ALA A 43 4.08 -7.55 -4.00
C ALA A 43 2.94 -8.59 -3.87
N PRO A 44 1.68 -8.29 -4.24
CA PRO A 44 0.61 -9.29 -4.21
C PRO A 44 0.82 -10.44 -5.22
N MET A 45 1.49 -10.21 -6.34
CA MET A 45 1.84 -11.29 -7.28
C MET A 45 2.84 -12.27 -6.68
N ILE A 46 3.92 -11.77 -6.05
CA ILE A 46 4.91 -12.60 -5.35
C ILE A 46 4.25 -13.33 -4.17
N ALA A 47 3.35 -12.66 -3.45
CA ALA A 47 2.58 -13.27 -2.36
C ALA A 47 1.77 -14.48 -2.84
N TYR A 48 1.08 -14.35 -3.97
CA TYR A 48 0.32 -15.47 -4.55
C TYR A 48 1.22 -16.66 -4.89
N PHE A 49 2.32 -16.45 -5.62
CA PHE A 49 3.23 -17.53 -6.01
C PHE A 49 3.91 -18.21 -4.82
N ARG A 50 4.32 -17.45 -3.79
CA ARG A 50 4.83 -18.04 -2.54
C ARG A 50 3.78 -18.85 -1.81
N SER A 51 2.54 -18.39 -1.81
CA SER A 51 1.45 -19.06 -1.12
C SER A 51 1.05 -20.41 -1.72
N ILE A 52 1.45 -20.69 -2.97
CA ILE A 52 1.31 -22.00 -3.62
C ILE A 52 2.34 -23.00 -3.06
N HIS A 53 3.51 -22.52 -2.65
CA HIS A 53 4.60 -23.37 -2.16
C HIS A 53 4.60 -23.52 -0.63
N ASP A 54 3.98 -22.58 0.09
CA ASP A 54 3.87 -22.60 1.54
C ASP A 54 2.49 -22.05 1.97
N GLU A 55 1.58 -22.95 2.35
CA GLU A 55 0.22 -22.57 2.75
C GLU A 55 0.18 -21.74 4.05
N ASN A 56 1.19 -21.91 4.92
CA ASN A 56 1.31 -21.24 6.21
C ASN A 56 1.76 -19.77 6.08
N MET A 57 2.27 -19.37 4.92
CA MET A 57 2.48 -17.95 4.62
C MET A 57 1.14 -17.23 4.45
N ARG A 58 0.59 -16.70 5.54
CA ARG A 58 -0.57 -15.78 5.58
C ARG A 58 -0.22 -14.42 4.97
N ASN A 59 -0.05 -14.36 3.65
CA ASN A 59 0.02 -13.13 2.89
C ASN A 59 -1.27 -12.97 2.09
N SER A 60 -2.17 -12.10 2.54
CA SER A 60 -3.31 -11.63 1.76
C SER A 60 -3.14 -10.14 1.51
N TYR A 61 -3.69 -9.65 0.42
CA TYR A 61 -3.84 -8.23 0.06
C TYR A 61 -4.49 -7.41 1.19
N MET A 62 -5.29 -8.06 2.05
CA MET A 62 -5.87 -7.48 3.27
C MET A 62 -5.25 -8.01 4.57
N SER A 63 -4.43 -9.07 4.56
CA SER A 63 -3.79 -9.60 5.78
C SER A 63 -2.31 -9.24 5.85
N ALA A 64 -1.96 -8.42 6.84
CA ALA A 64 -0.59 -8.06 7.21
C ALA A 64 0.24 -9.30 7.60
N GLY A 65 0.79 -9.95 6.59
CA GLY A 65 1.71 -11.07 6.72
C GLY A 65 3.17 -10.67 6.57
N VAL A 66 3.99 -11.67 6.24
CA VAL A 66 5.45 -11.60 6.05
C VAL A 66 5.87 -10.59 4.97
N MET A 67 5.00 -10.25 4.02
CA MET A 67 5.28 -9.25 2.97
C MET A 67 4.83 -7.81 3.31
N ALA A 68 4.60 -7.50 4.59
CA ALA A 68 4.30 -6.15 5.04
C ALA A 68 5.37 -5.11 4.64
N ILE A 69 6.60 -5.54 4.30
CA ILE A 69 7.68 -4.67 3.79
C ILE A 69 7.31 -3.94 2.48
N PHE A 70 6.34 -4.45 1.72
CA PHE A 70 5.84 -3.82 0.50
C PHE A 70 4.62 -2.91 0.73
N TYR A 71 4.07 -2.87 1.94
CA TYR A 71 2.94 -2.01 2.28
C TYR A 71 3.26 -0.51 2.14
N PRO A 72 4.48 -0.02 2.44
CA PRO A 72 4.91 1.32 2.10
C PRO A 72 4.57 1.77 0.68
N ALA A 73 4.88 0.94 -0.32
CA ALA A 73 4.60 1.25 -1.71
C ALA A 73 3.10 1.38 -1.98
N ARG A 74 2.27 0.60 -1.28
CA ARG A 74 0.80 0.67 -1.38
C ARG A 74 0.24 1.93 -0.73
N PHE A 75 0.74 2.32 0.44
CA PHE A 75 0.32 3.55 1.12
C PHE A 75 0.73 4.79 0.33
N LEU A 76 1.95 4.81 -0.22
CA LEU A 76 2.40 5.87 -1.10
C LEU A 76 1.55 5.95 -2.39
N ARG A 77 1.17 4.81 -2.97
CA ARG A 77 0.22 4.81 -4.10
C ARG A 77 -1.15 5.40 -3.71
N LEU A 78 -1.67 5.06 -2.52
CA LEU A 78 -2.91 5.63 -2.01
C LEU A 78 -2.80 7.14 -1.83
N HIS A 79 -1.69 7.62 -1.26
CA HIS A 79 -1.38 9.05 -1.14
C HIS A 79 -1.41 9.77 -2.48
N TYR A 80 -0.74 9.23 -3.51
CA TYR A 80 -0.78 9.81 -4.85
C TYR A 80 -2.19 9.79 -5.47
N ALA A 81 -2.99 8.77 -5.18
CA ALA A 81 -4.38 8.72 -5.62
C ALA A 81 -5.22 9.82 -4.93
N VAL A 82 -5.05 10.01 -3.63
CA VAL A 82 -5.71 11.09 -2.85
C VAL A 82 -5.32 12.46 -3.42
N ASN A 83 -4.03 12.72 -3.64
CA ASN A 83 -3.58 14.00 -4.20
C ASN A 83 -4.16 14.28 -5.59
N ARG A 84 -4.29 13.24 -6.44
CA ARG A 84 -4.94 13.37 -7.75
C ARG A 84 -6.44 13.67 -7.62
N LEU A 85 -7.14 13.04 -6.68
CA LEU A 85 -8.56 13.33 -6.42
C LEU A 85 -8.75 14.75 -5.88
N VAL A 86 -7.88 15.20 -4.97
CA VAL A 86 -7.88 16.58 -4.45
C VAL A 86 -7.64 17.58 -5.58
N ALA A 87 -6.66 17.34 -6.45
CA ALA A 87 -6.39 18.17 -7.62
C ALA A 87 -7.57 18.21 -8.60
N MET A 88 -8.25 17.08 -8.82
CA MET A 88 -9.48 17.05 -9.63
C MET A 88 -10.56 17.91 -8.98
N GLY A 89 -10.82 17.76 -7.68
CA GLY A 89 -11.79 18.58 -6.94
C GLY A 89 -11.44 20.08 -6.88
N ALA A 90 -10.16 20.43 -6.98
CA ALA A 90 -9.70 21.81 -7.10
C ALA A 90 -10.01 22.43 -8.47
N SER A 91 -9.94 21.61 -9.52
CA SER A 91 -10.13 22.01 -10.92
C SER A 91 -11.60 22.08 -11.38
N THR A 92 -12.52 21.46 -10.64
CA THR A 92 -13.95 21.43 -10.99
C THR A 92 -14.58 22.82 -10.80
N THR A 93 -15.05 23.44 -11.88
CA THR A 93 -15.71 24.75 -11.92
C THR A 93 -17.19 24.72 -11.46
N GLY A 94 -17.51 23.93 -10.43
CA GLY A 94 -18.87 23.75 -9.91
C GLY A 94 -18.94 23.64 -8.37
N PHE A 95 -20.14 23.33 -7.84
CA PHE A 95 -20.58 23.37 -6.43
C PHE A 95 -19.66 22.76 -5.35
N ILE A 96 -18.63 21.99 -5.73
CA ILE A 96 -17.68 21.35 -4.81
C ILE A 96 -16.27 21.84 -5.12
N ARG A 97 -16.07 23.16 -5.23
CA ARG A 97 -14.73 23.73 -5.34
C ARG A 97 -14.07 23.65 -3.95
N LEU A 98 -13.07 22.78 -3.81
CA LEU A 98 -12.28 22.68 -2.59
C LEU A 98 -11.51 23.99 -2.38
N THR A 99 -11.67 24.62 -1.21
CA THR A 99 -10.83 25.77 -0.82
C THR A 99 -9.39 25.32 -0.62
N LEU A 100 -8.43 26.22 -0.83
CA LEU A 100 -6.99 25.93 -0.64
C LEU A 100 -6.71 25.32 0.74
N ILE A 101 -7.34 25.85 1.79
CA ILE A 101 -7.19 25.34 3.17
C ILE A 101 -7.68 23.89 3.28
N ARG A 102 -8.80 23.54 2.65
CA ARG A 102 -9.32 22.16 2.70
C ARG A 102 -8.41 21.19 1.94
N GLN A 103 -7.81 21.62 0.84
CA GLN A 103 -6.87 20.80 0.08
C GLN A 103 -5.61 20.52 0.92
N GLU A 104 -5.07 21.55 1.57
CA GLU A 104 -3.88 21.43 2.41
C GLU A 104 -4.13 20.50 3.61
N VAL A 105 -5.28 20.64 4.28
CA VAL A 105 -5.66 19.76 5.39
C VAL A 105 -5.79 18.30 4.93
N ILE A 106 -6.39 18.04 3.76
CA ILE A 106 -6.51 16.66 3.25
C ILE A 106 -5.14 16.08 2.90
N SER A 107 -4.27 16.87 2.26
CA SER A 107 -2.90 16.44 1.94
C SER A 107 -2.13 16.11 3.22
N LEU A 108 -2.13 17.03 4.20
CA LEU A 108 -1.44 16.85 5.47
C LEU A 108 -1.97 15.64 6.26
N CYS A 109 -3.29 15.46 6.33
CA CYS A 109 -3.90 14.27 6.92
C CYS A 109 -3.46 13.00 6.18
N SER A 110 -3.39 13.02 4.85
CA SER A 110 -2.91 11.88 4.07
C SER A 110 -1.44 11.59 4.37
N ASP A 111 -0.58 12.60 4.49
CA ASP A 111 0.84 12.44 4.79
C ASP A 111 1.04 11.80 6.16
N ILE A 112 0.34 12.30 7.19
CA ILE A 112 0.40 11.76 8.55
C ILE A 112 -0.05 10.29 8.57
N VAL A 113 -1.17 9.98 7.93
CA VAL A 113 -1.69 8.60 7.87
C VAL A 113 -0.70 7.67 7.17
N VAL A 114 -0.11 8.11 6.05
CA VAL A 114 0.86 7.31 5.29
C VAL A 114 2.14 7.09 6.10
N ALA A 115 2.62 8.11 6.81
CA ALA A 115 3.78 8.00 7.69
C ALA A 115 3.53 6.98 8.81
N ILE A 116 2.39 7.07 9.51
CA ILE A 116 2.02 6.11 10.58
C ILE A 116 1.97 4.69 10.03
N LEU A 117 1.30 4.49 8.90
CA LEU A 117 1.17 3.17 8.26
C LEU A 117 2.51 2.63 7.75
N PHE A 118 3.39 3.51 7.25
CA PHE A 118 4.74 3.17 6.84
C PHE A 118 5.55 2.63 8.02
N PHE A 119 5.63 3.36 9.12
CA PHE A 119 6.35 2.91 10.31
C PHE A 119 5.74 1.63 10.89
N ALA A 120 4.40 1.52 10.90
CA ALA A 120 3.72 0.31 11.39
C ALA A 120 4.10 -0.91 10.54
N SER A 121 4.20 -0.75 9.22
CA SER A 121 4.62 -1.82 8.32
C SER A 121 6.06 -2.26 8.51
N LEU A 122 6.97 -1.33 8.83
CA LEU A 122 8.35 -1.65 9.16
C LEU A 122 8.44 -2.43 10.46
N VAL A 123 7.79 -1.94 11.53
CA VAL A 123 7.77 -2.61 12.84
C VAL A 123 7.20 -4.01 12.74
N HIS A 124 6.05 -4.17 12.07
CA HIS A 124 5.40 -5.47 11.88
C HIS A 124 6.26 -6.44 11.06
N SER A 125 6.93 -5.94 10.02
CA SER A 125 7.84 -6.75 9.20
C SER A 125 9.08 -7.20 9.99
N CYS A 126 9.68 -6.30 10.76
CA CYS A 126 10.85 -6.61 11.59
C CYS A 126 10.54 -7.66 12.66
N ILE A 127 9.38 -7.56 13.32
CA ILE A 127 8.95 -8.53 14.34
C ILE A 127 8.70 -9.90 13.70
N ASN A 128 8.00 -9.94 12.56
CA ASN A 128 7.77 -11.20 11.84
C ASN A 128 9.08 -11.82 11.32
N TRP A 129 10.02 -11.00 10.85
CA TRP A 129 11.35 -11.48 10.44
C TRP A 129 12.10 -12.08 11.63
N TYR A 130 12.14 -11.37 12.75
CA TYR A 130 12.83 -11.80 13.97
C TYR A 130 12.23 -13.10 14.52
N SER A 131 10.90 -13.21 14.50
CA SER A 131 10.14 -14.42 14.84
C SER A 131 10.59 -15.62 14.02
N GLN A 132 10.67 -15.47 12.69
CA GLN A 132 11.10 -16.53 11.78
C GLN A 132 12.57 -16.90 11.95
N ALA A 133 13.45 -15.90 12.08
CA ALA A 133 14.89 -16.12 12.20
C ALA A 133 15.27 -16.86 13.50
N ASN A 134 14.57 -16.57 14.61
CA ASN A 134 14.88 -17.12 15.92
C ASN A 134 13.94 -18.25 16.36
N LYS A 135 12.99 -18.67 15.50
CA LYS A 135 11.94 -19.65 15.82
C LYS A 135 11.12 -19.28 17.07
N VAL A 136 10.95 -17.99 17.33
CA VAL A 136 10.14 -17.48 18.44
C VAL A 136 8.74 -17.22 17.90
N GLN A 137 7.72 -17.92 18.40
CA GLN A 137 6.34 -17.65 18.01
C GLN A 137 5.79 -16.45 18.79
N TYR A 138 5.55 -15.34 18.11
CA TYR A 138 4.76 -14.24 18.65
C TYR A 138 3.29 -14.52 18.34
N GLU A 139 2.64 -15.31 19.19
CA GLU A 139 1.19 -15.48 19.11
C GLU A 139 0.52 -14.15 19.51
N GLY A 140 -0.22 -13.55 18.58
CA GLY A 140 -1.10 -12.42 18.86
C GLY A 140 -0.59 -11.03 18.49
N PHE A 141 0.64 -10.85 18.00
CA PHE A 141 1.08 -9.53 17.51
C PHE A 141 0.45 -9.22 16.15
N SER A 142 -0.57 -8.36 16.16
CA SER A 142 -1.29 -7.92 14.96
C SER A 142 -0.73 -6.62 14.39
N PHE A 143 -1.08 -6.33 13.14
CA PHE A 143 -0.72 -5.04 12.52
C PHE A 143 -1.36 -3.84 13.23
N LEU A 144 -2.51 -4.04 13.88
CA LEU A 144 -3.14 -2.99 14.69
C LEU A 144 -2.31 -2.69 15.94
N ASP A 145 -1.65 -3.69 16.53
CA ASP A 145 -0.75 -3.48 17.67
C ASP A 145 0.48 -2.67 17.25
N ALA A 146 1.00 -2.90 16.03
CA ALA A 146 2.05 -2.09 15.45
C ALA A 146 1.60 -0.62 15.28
N ILE A 147 0.39 -0.38 14.75
CA ILE A 147 -0.16 0.98 14.63
C ILE A 147 -0.33 1.61 16.02
N TYR A 148 -0.95 0.89 16.97
CA TYR A 148 -1.18 1.37 18.32
C TYR A 148 0.13 1.75 19.01
N SER A 149 1.19 0.96 18.83
CA SER A 149 2.51 1.25 19.41
C SER A 149 3.17 2.54 18.91
N ILE A 150 2.79 3.01 17.71
CA ILE A 150 3.31 4.24 17.10
C ILE A 150 2.48 5.45 17.49
N VAL A 151 1.16 5.28 17.65
CA VAL A 151 0.23 6.38 17.97
C VAL A 151 0.14 6.64 19.48
N SER A 152 0.30 5.61 20.31
CA SER A 152 0.12 5.66 21.77
C SER A 152 1.42 5.96 22.55
N LYS A 153 2.54 6.16 21.85
CA LYS A 153 3.83 6.54 22.42
C LYS A 153 4.22 7.94 21.96
#